data_AF-A0A0W8F9S3-F1
#
_entry.id   AF-A0A0W8F9S3-F1
#
_cell.length_a   1.000
_cell.length_b   1.000
_cell.length_c   1.000
_cell.angle_alpha   90.00
_cell.angle_beta   90.00
_cell.angle_gamma   90.00
#
_symmetry.space_group_name_H-M   'P 1'
#
loop_
_entity.id
_entity.type
_entity.pdbx_description
1 polymer ?
#
loop_
_entity_poly.entity_id
_entity_poly.type
_entity_poly.pdbx_seq_one_letter_code
_entity_poly.pdbx_strand_id
1 'polypeptide(L)'
;MEDINNIMIGDKEIKWTFGAMRTFEARARSILKKMDIRLDNYSTGAILTKYLKVSEILEAAVAASTGLSGVEGKKGEPSEASQAVDQYLDEGGALEELQKAVYMAYLEKNDPSFISIWLENIARNEEAMKINQMKEEAKLEVARLELEADQQKIKELKLSGKQSIASGT
;
A
#
# COMPACT_ATOMS: atom_id res chain seq x y z
N MET A 1 -6.00 -8.63 13.40
CA MET A 1 -5.21 -7.40 13.27
C MET A 1 -4.07 -7.61 14.23
N GLU A 2 -2.89 -7.96 13.73
CA GLU A 2 -1.67 -7.86 14.55
C GLU A 2 -1.57 -6.43 15.07
N ASP A 3 -1.03 -6.25 16.28
CA ASP A 3 -0.86 -4.94 16.89
C ASP A 3 0.08 -4.11 16.00
N ILE A 4 -0.50 -3.35 15.06
CA ILE A 4 0.19 -2.33 14.24
C ILE A 4 0.98 -1.36 15.16
N ASN A 5 0.60 -1.28 16.42
CA ASN A 5 1.21 -0.49 17.48
C ASN A 5 2.63 -0.93 17.85
N ASN A 6 3.05 -2.15 17.51
CA ASN A 6 4.33 -2.73 17.97
C ASN A 6 5.23 -3.25 16.84
N ILE A 7 5.14 -2.69 15.63
CA ILE A 7 6.09 -3.04 14.57
C ILE A 7 7.50 -2.56 14.95
N MET A 8 8.44 -3.51 14.99
CA MET A 8 9.87 -3.27 15.18
C MET A 8 10.57 -3.30 13.83
N ILE A 9 11.49 -2.38 13.59
CA ILE A 9 12.30 -2.31 12.36
C ILE A 9 13.77 -2.36 12.74
N GLY A 10 14.48 -3.43 12.34
CA GLY A 10 15.88 -3.64 12.70
C GLY A 10 16.12 -3.61 14.22
N ASP A 11 15.27 -4.30 14.98
CA ASP A 11 15.23 -4.32 16.45
C ASP A 11 14.93 -2.97 17.13
N LYS A 12 14.46 -1.96 16.37
CA LYS A 12 14.08 -0.64 16.88
C LYS A 12 12.58 -0.43 16.86
N GLU A 13 12.07 0.14 17.94
CA GLU A 13 10.70 0.65 18.02
C GLU A 13 10.56 1.91 17.17
N ILE A 14 9.47 2.03 16.43
CA ILE A 14 9.12 3.24 15.68
C ILE A 14 8.63 4.29 16.67
N LYS A 15 9.41 5.35 16.90
CA LYS A 15 9.08 6.38 17.89
C LYS A 15 9.30 7.80 17.40
N TRP A 16 8.25 8.60 17.42
CA TRP A 16 8.34 10.01 17.08
C TRP A 16 8.69 10.88 18.29
N THR A 17 9.79 11.63 18.15
CA THR A 17 10.18 12.72 19.05
C THR A 17 10.18 14.03 18.28
N PHE A 18 10.22 15.17 18.98
CA PHE A 18 10.34 16.47 18.30
C PHE A 18 11.61 16.58 17.44
N GLY A 19 12.72 15.97 17.90
CA GLY A 19 13.95 15.89 17.12
C GLY A 19 13.80 15.04 15.87
N ALA A 20 13.20 13.85 15.99
CA ALA A 20 12.91 12.96 14.87
C ALA A 20 12.04 13.65 13.80
N MET A 21 10.98 14.35 14.23
CA MET A 21 10.11 15.12 13.34
C MET A 21 10.89 16.18 12.56
N ARG A 22 11.73 16.98 13.22
CA ARG A 22 12.54 18.00 12.52
C ARG A 22 13.54 17.39 11.54
N THR A 23 14.18 16.28 11.90
CA THR A 23 15.10 15.55 11.01
C THR A 23 14.37 15.02 9.79
N PHE A 24 13.21 14.41 9.99
CA PHE A 24 12.36 13.92 8.92
C PHE A 24 11.93 15.05 7.99
N GLU A 25 11.39 16.15 8.51
CA GLU A 25 10.92 17.28 7.71
C GLU A 25 12.03 17.89 6.85
N ALA A 26 13.25 18.00 7.39
CA ALA A 26 14.40 18.49 6.64
C ALA A 26 14.77 17.54 5.49
N ARG A 27 14.80 16.22 5.75
CA ARG A 27 15.14 15.21 4.75
C ARG A 27 14.05 15.09 3.68
N ALA A 28 12.79 15.00 4.10
CA ALA A 28 11.63 14.92 3.22
C ALA A 28 11.53 16.15 2.31
N ARG A 29 11.79 17.36 2.82
CA ARG A 29 11.86 18.57 1.98
C ARG A 29 12.92 18.45 0.89
N SER A 30 14.09 17.90 1.21
CA SER A 30 15.15 17.70 0.21
C SER A 30 14.74 16.69 -0.85
N ILE A 31 14.13 15.58 -0.45
CA ILE A 31 13.60 14.54 -1.35
C ILE A 31 12.54 15.13 -2.28
N LEU A 32 11.48 15.71 -1.73
CA LEU A 32 10.37 16.25 -2.50
C LEU A 32 10.82 17.35 -3.47
N LYS A 33 11.78 18.19 -3.07
CA LYS A 33 12.38 19.19 -3.96
C LYS A 33 13.10 18.55 -5.16
N LYS A 34 13.81 17.44 -4.99
CA LYS A 34 14.45 16.71 -6.09
C LYS A 34 13.43 16.11 -7.05
N MET A 35 12.25 15.76 -6.54
CA MET A 35 11.12 15.26 -7.32
C MET A 35 10.26 16.40 -7.94
N ASP A 36 10.66 17.66 -7.81
CA ASP A 36 9.90 18.85 -8.22
C ASP A 36 8.49 18.98 -7.59
N ILE A 37 8.32 18.41 -6.40
CA ILE A 37 7.08 18.51 -5.62
C ILE A 37 7.18 19.70 -4.65
N ARG A 38 6.26 20.66 -4.77
CA ARG A 38 6.14 21.78 -3.85
C ARG A 38 5.02 21.53 -2.84
N LEU A 39 5.33 21.78 -1.57
CA LEU A 39 4.35 21.75 -0.49
C LEU A 39 4.09 23.14 0.09
N ASP A 40 2.83 23.39 0.42
CA ASP A 40 2.41 24.56 1.17
C ASP A 40 2.69 24.41 2.68
N ASN A 41 2.76 23.15 3.16
CA ASN A 41 3.06 22.81 4.54
C ASN A 41 4.01 21.61 4.61
N TYR A 42 5.13 21.77 5.31
CA TYR A 42 6.15 20.75 5.50
C TYR A 42 6.12 20.13 6.90
N SER A 43 4.99 20.18 7.60
CA SER A 43 4.86 19.46 8.87
C SER A 43 4.93 17.94 8.64
N THR A 44 5.48 17.23 9.64
CA THR A 44 5.60 15.77 9.62
C THR A 44 4.27 15.11 9.23
N GLY A 45 3.16 15.45 9.89
CA GLY A 45 1.85 14.90 9.58
C GLY A 45 1.39 15.17 8.15
N ALA A 46 1.62 16.38 7.61
CA ALA A 46 1.22 16.71 6.24
C ALA A 46 2.00 15.90 5.20
N ILE A 47 3.29 15.65 5.45
CA ILE A 47 4.15 14.86 4.58
C ILE A 47 3.77 13.38 4.66
N LEU A 48 3.63 12.83 5.86
CA LEU A 48 3.30 11.41 6.04
C LEU A 48 1.94 11.08 5.38
N THR A 49 0.90 11.88 5.63
CA THR A 49 -0.43 11.62 5.07
C THR A 49 -0.45 11.62 3.53
N LYS A 50 0.39 12.44 2.89
CA LYS A 50 0.36 12.63 1.43
C LYS A 50 1.39 11.79 0.68
N TYR A 51 2.56 11.55 1.28
CA TYR A 51 3.74 11.03 0.57
C TYR A 51 4.39 9.83 1.24
N LEU A 52 3.84 9.27 2.33
CA LEU A 52 4.43 8.09 2.98
C LEU A 52 4.53 6.87 2.05
N LYS A 53 3.73 6.83 0.97
CA LYS A 53 3.82 5.79 -0.07
C LYS A 53 5.03 5.95 -1.01
N VAL A 54 5.73 7.09 -0.98
CA VAL A 54 6.98 7.30 -1.72
C VAL A 54 8.11 6.63 -0.95
N SER A 55 8.86 5.74 -1.60
CA SER A 55 9.90 4.92 -0.95
C SER A 55 10.95 5.76 -0.21
N GLU A 56 11.48 6.80 -0.84
CA GLU A 56 12.47 7.70 -0.21
C GLU A 56 11.90 8.42 1.03
N ILE A 57 10.60 8.72 1.04
CA ILE A 57 9.92 9.35 2.19
C ILE A 57 9.69 8.34 3.29
N LEU A 58 9.30 7.11 2.96
CA LEU A 58 9.18 6.02 3.93
C LEU A 58 10.52 5.72 4.59
N GLU A 59 11.59 5.58 3.80
CA GLU A 59 12.95 5.38 4.33
C GLU A 59 13.36 6.53 5.25
N ALA A 60 13.11 7.78 4.86
CA ALA A 60 13.40 8.93 5.71
C ALA A 60 12.58 8.94 7.01
N ALA A 61 11.32 8.50 6.96
CA ALA A 61 10.45 8.40 8.12
C ALA A 61 10.92 7.28 9.07
N VAL A 62 11.25 6.12 8.53
CA VAL A 62 11.82 4.98 9.28
C VAL A 62 13.13 5.40 9.94
N ALA A 63 14.07 5.98 9.18
CA ALA A 63 15.35 6.45 9.72
C ALA A 63 15.15 7.42 10.89
N ALA A 64 14.28 8.42 10.72
CA ALA A 64 14.04 9.42 11.75
C ALA A 64 13.35 8.85 13.00
N SER A 65 12.38 7.97 12.84
CA SER A 65 11.57 7.42 13.94
C SER A 65 12.25 6.27 14.69
N THR A 66 13.17 5.55 14.06
CA THR A 66 13.92 4.45 14.69
C THR A 66 15.32 4.86 15.16
N GLY A 67 15.84 5.97 14.63
CA GLY A 67 17.20 6.43 14.85
C GLY A 67 18.26 5.73 13.99
N LEU A 68 17.85 4.85 13.07
CA LEU A 68 18.74 4.25 12.07
C LEU A 68 19.28 5.30 11.10
N SER A 69 20.47 5.06 10.54
CA SER A 69 21.00 5.93 9.49
C SER A 69 20.12 5.87 8.23
N GLY A 70 19.64 7.03 7.78
CA GLY A 70 19.00 7.22 6.47
C GLY A 70 19.95 7.77 5.39
N VAL A 71 21.27 7.63 5.60
CA VAL A 71 22.32 8.00 4.65
C VAL A 71 22.93 6.73 4.10
N GLU A 72 23.11 6.67 2.78
CA GLU A 72 23.81 5.58 2.10
C GLU A 72 25.20 5.34 2.72
N GLY A 73 25.57 4.06 2.81
CA GLY A 73 26.85 3.63 3.31
C GLY A 73 28.01 3.96 2.36
N LYS A 74 29.20 3.41 2.66
CA LYS A 74 30.36 3.61 1.78
C LYS A 74 30.08 2.90 0.45
N LYS A 75 30.43 3.55 -0.67
CA LYS A 75 30.32 2.98 -2.04
C LYS A 75 28.89 2.70 -2.52
N GLY A 76 27.88 3.45 -2.05
CA GLY A 76 26.50 3.33 -2.54
C GLY A 76 25.76 2.14 -1.95
N GLU A 77 26.19 1.66 -0.78
CA GLU A 77 25.43 0.68 -0.01
C GLU A 77 24.10 1.29 0.47
N PRO A 78 23.01 0.51 0.49
CA PRO A 78 21.74 0.96 1.06
C PRO A 78 21.92 1.44 2.51
N SER A 79 21.12 2.42 2.91
CA SER A 79 21.14 2.95 4.28
C SER A 79 20.71 1.86 5.29
N GLU A 80 21.06 2.05 6.57
CA GLU A 80 20.60 1.13 7.64
C GLU A 80 19.07 1.06 7.70
N ALA A 81 18.39 2.19 7.47
CA ALA A 81 16.94 2.24 7.39
C ALA A 81 16.41 1.43 6.19
N SER A 82 17.03 1.55 5.02
CA SER A 82 16.65 0.75 3.84
C SER A 82 16.84 -0.74 4.09
N GLN A 83 17.99 -1.14 4.65
CA GLN A 83 18.29 -2.54 4.96
C GLN A 83 17.30 -3.12 5.97
N ALA A 84 16.92 -2.35 6.99
CA ALA A 84 15.94 -2.78 7.98
C ALA A 84 14.52 -2.90 7.40
N VAL A 85 14.17 -2.05 6.43
CA VAL A 85 12.90 -2.20 5.68
C VAL A 85 12.93 -3.44 4.81
N ASP A 86 14.01 -3.69 4.08
CA ASP A 86 14.17 -4.89 3.24
C ASP A 86 14.08 -6.15 4.10
N GLN A 87 14.76 -6.18 5.25
CA GLN A 87 14.68 -7.28 6.20
C GLN A 87 13.24 -7.53 6.70
N TYR A 88 12.51 -6.47 7.06
CA TYR A 88 11.11 -6.60 7.47
C TYR A 88 10.22 -7.21 6.38
N LEU A 89 10.47 -6.87 5.12
CA LEU A 89 9.74 -7.45 3.98
C LEU A 89 10.15 -8.91 3.74
N ASP A 90 11.44 -9.23 3.84
CA ASP A 90 11.97 -10.60 3.68
C ASP A 90 11.46 -11.56 4.78
N GLU A 91 11.20 -11.04 5.99
CA GLU A 91 10.57 -11.76 7.09
C GLU A 91 9.05 -11.96 6.92
N GLY A 92 8.48 -11.47 5.83
CA GLY A 92 7.07 -11.63 5.46
C GLY A 92 6.17 -10.45 5.85
N GLY A 93 6.74 -9.37 6.37
CA GLY A 93 6.00 -8.15 6.69
C GLY A 93 5.47 -7.44 5.45
N ALA A 94 4.30 -6.81 5.55
CA ALA A 94 3.73 -6.06 4.43
C ALA A 94 4.12 -4.57 4.48
N LEU A 95 4.52 -4.01 3.33
CA LEU A 95 4.88 -2.59 3.21
C LEU A 95 3.75 -1.65 3.67
N GLU A 96 2.50 -2.03 3.40
CA GLU A 96 1.33 -1.23 3.79
C GLU A 96 1.11 -1.23 5.31
N GLU A 97 1.45 -2.32 5.99
CA GLU A 97 1.42 -2.39 7.47
C GLU A 97 2.51 -1.54 8.08
N LEU A 98 3.71 -1.55 7.51
CA LEU A 98 4.80 -0.66 7.92
C LEU A 98 4.42 0.82 7.76
N GLN A 99 3.83 1.19 6.62
CA GLN A 99 3.34 2.56 6.40
C GLN A 99 2.28 2.95 7.44
N LYS A 100 1.34 2.04 7.75
CA LYS A 100 0.33 2.26 8.80
C LYS A 100 1.00 2.43 10.16
N ALA A 101 1.96 1.58 10.54
CA ALA A 101 2.65 1.68 11.83
C ALA A 101 3.43 2.99 11.97
N VAL A 102 4.16 3.42 10.94
CA VAL A 102 4.90 4.69 10.94
C VAL A 102 3.97 5.88 11.20
N TYR A 103 2.81 5.90 10.54
CA TYR A 103 1.84 6.98 10.71
C TYR A 103 1.05 6.88 12.03
N MET A 104 0.71 5.66 12.46
CA MET A 104 0.07 5.40 13.75
C MET A 104 0.93 5.91 14.90
N ALA A 105 2.21 5.54 14.93
CA ALA A 105 3.16 6.03 15.94
C ALA A 105 3.29 7.56 15.95
N TYR A 106 3.11 8.21 14.79
CA TYR A 106 3.07 9.67 14.72
C TYR A 106 1.81 10.23 15.38
N LEU A 107 0.64 9.64 15.10
CA LEU A 107 -0.64 10.04 15.68
C LEU A 107 -0.66 9.83 17.20
N GLU A 108 -0.18 8.68 17.69
CA GLU A 108 -0.05 8.40 19.13
C GLU A 108 0.76 9.46 19.87
N LYS A 109 1.74 10.07 19.18
CA LYS A 109 2.53 11.14 19.76
C LYS A 109 1.89 12.53 19.67
N ASN A 110 1.25 12.84 18.54
CA ASN A 110 0.91 14.23 18.18
C ASN A 110 -0.59 14.52 18.17
N ASP A 111 -1.42 13.54 17.81
CA ASP A 111 -2.87 13.67 17.77
C ASP A 111 -3.56 12.31 18.06
N PRO A 112 -3.53 11.85 19.32
CA PRO A 112 -4.10 10.55 19.68
C PRO A 112 -5.62 10.49 19.46
N SER A 113 -6.30 11.65 19.51
CA SER A 113 -7.75 11.73 19.27
C SER A 113 -8.13 11.41 17.83
N PHE A 114 -7.22 11.57 16.88
CA PHE A 114 -7.48 11.29 15.48
C PHE A 114 -7.31 9.81 15.10
N ILE A 115 -6.72 9.00 15.99
CA ILE A 115 -6.46 7.57 15.75
C ILE A 115 -7.73 6.81 15.38
N SER A 116 -8.81 6.97 16.15
CA SER A 116 -10.07 6.25 15.90
C SER A 116 -10.64 6.59 14.53
N ILE A 117 -10.67 7.89 14.19
CA ILE A 117 -11.16 8.39 12.91
C ILE A 117 -10.31 7.83 11.75
N TRP A 118 -8.99 7.79 11.94
CA TRP A 118 -8.07 7.25 10.93
C TRP A 118 -8.23 5.74 10.72
N LEU A 119 -8.35 4.96 11.80
CA LEU A 119 -8.59 3.51 11.73
C LEU A 119 -9.93 3.19 11.06
N GLU A 120 -10.99 3.93 11.37
CA GLU A 120 -12.28 3.81 10.70
C GLU A 120 -12.19 4.10 9.19
N ASN A 121 -11.41 5.12 8.80
CA ASN A 121 -11.17 5.43 7.39
C ASN A 121 -10.43 4.29 6.67
N ILE A 122 -9.43 3.69 7.32
CA ILE A 122 -8.72 2.52 6.77
C ILE A 122 -9.69 1.36 6.58
N ALA A 123 -10.46 1.00 7.62
CA ALA A 123 -11.40 -0.11 7.55
C ALA A 123 -12.42 0.06 6.43
N ARG A 124 -12.97 1.27 6.25
CA ARG A 124 -13.88 1.58 5.14
C ARG A 124 -13.22 1.42 3.77
N ASN A 125 -11.96 1.85 3.62
CA ASN A 125 -11.25 1.73 2.35
C ASN A 125 -10.93 0.26 2.03
N GLU A 126 -10.52 -0.53 3.02
CA GLU A 126 -10.27 -1.97 2.86
C GLU A 126 -11.56 -2.72 2.50
N GLU A 127 -12.69 -2.38 3.12
CA GLU A 127 -14.00 -2.94 2.77
C GLU A 127 -14.39 -2.58 1.33
N ALA A 128 -14.24 -1.31 0.93
CA ALA A 128 -14.53 -0.88 -0.43
C ALA A 128 -13.66 -1.61 -1.47
N MET A 129 -12.38 -1.85 -1.18
CA MET A 129 -11.48 -2.63 -2.04
C MET A 129 -11.95 -4.08 -2.17
N LYS A 130 -12.29 -4.75 -1.06
CA LYS A 130 -12.83 -6.12 -1.09
C LYS A 130 -14.11 -6.21 -1.91
N ILE A 131 -15.04 -5.27 -1.72
CA ILE A 131 -16.29 -5.22 -2.49
C ILE A 131 -16.00 -5.06 -3.99
N ASN A 132 -15.06 -4.20 -4.36
CA ASN A 132 -14.70 -4.00 -5.77
C ASN A 132 -14.06 -5.25 -6.37
N GLN A 133 -13.18 -5.93 -5.63
CA GLN A 133 -12.58 -7.19 -6.08
C GLN A 133 -13.65 -8.27 -6.30
N MET A 134 -14.57 -8.45 -5.35
CA MET A 134 -15.68 -9.40 -5.48
C MET A 134 -16.59 -9.07 -6.67
N LYS A 135 -16.82 -7.77 -6.95
CA LYS A 135 -17.60 -7.35 -8.12
C LYS A 135 -16.91 -7.70 -9.43
N GLU A 136 -15.60 -7.53 -9.53
CA GLU A 136 -14.87 -7.89 -10.75
C GLU A 136 -14.77 -9.41 -10.93
N GLU A 137 -14.56 -10.17 -9.86
CA GLU A 137 -14.61 -11.64 -9.89
C GLU A 137 -15.99 -12.14 -10.36
N ALA A 138 -17.08 -11.55 -9.83
CA ALA A 138 -18.44 -11.90 -10.24
C ALA A 138 -18.72 -11.58 -11.72
N LYS A 139 -18.25 -10.44 -12.23
CA LYS A 139 -18.39 -10.09 -13.66
C LYS A 139 -17.65 -11.07 -14.57
N LEU A 140 -16.44 -11.47 -14.18
CA LEU A 140 -15.66 -12.46 -14.93
C LEU A 140 -16.38 -13.82 -14.98
N GLU A 141 -16.96 -14.25 -13.86
CA GLU A 141 -17.70 -15.51 -13.82
C GLU A 141 -18.98 -15.45 -14.66
N VAL A 142 -19.73 -14.35 -14.61
CA VAL A 142 -20.91 -14.16 -15.48
C VAL A 142 -20.51 -14.21 -16.96
N ALA A 143 -19.46 -13.49 -17.36
CA ALA A 143 -18.98 -13.50 -18.73
C ALA A 143 -18.54 -14.91 -19.18
N ARG A 144 -17.97 -15.71 -18.28
CA ARG A 144 -17.60 -17.10 -18.55
C ARG A 144 -18.83 -17.98 -18.81
N LEU A 145 -19.86 -17.86 -17.96
CA LEU A 145 -21.10 -18.62 -18.10
C LEU A 145 -21.87 -18.24 -19.37
N GLU A 146 -21.92 -16.95 -19.71
CA GLU A 146 -22.54 -16.48 -20.96
C GLU A 146 -21.81 -17.02 -22.20
N LEU A 147 -20.47 -16.99 -22.20
CA LEU A 147 -19.67 -17.56 -23.28
C LEU A 147 -19.92 -19.06 -23.45
N GLU A 148 -20.03 -19.81 -22.34
CA GLU A 148 -20.33 -21.24 -22.39
C GLU A 148 -21.73 -21.51 -22.96
N ALA A 149 -22.74 -20.75 -22.53
CA ALA A 149 -24.10 -20.85 -23.05
C ALA A 149 -24.17 -20.53 -24.56
N ASP A 150 -23.47 -19.48 -25.01
CA ASP A 150 -23.40 -19.12 -26.43
C ASP A 150 -22.69 -20.18 -27.26
N GLN A 151 -21.61 -20.77 -26.74
CA GLN A 151 -20.94 -21.88 -27.40
C GLN A 151 -21.83 -23.12 -27.52
N GLN A 152 -22.62 -23.44 -26.50
CA GLN A 152 -23.61 -24.52 -26.56
C GLN A 152 -24.68 -24.22 -27.61
N LYS A 153 -25.24 -23.01 -27.62
CA LYS A 153 -26.24 -22.59 -28.61
C LYS A 153 -25.70 -22.63 -30.05
N ILE A 154 -24.45 -22.23 -30.27
CA ILE A 154 -23.79 -22.34 -31.58
C ILE A 154 -23.64 -23.81 -31.99
N LYS A 155 -23.26 -24.72 -31.06
CA LYS A 155 -23.18 -26.16 -31.35
C LYS A 155 -24.53 -26.74 -31.74
N GLU A 156 -25.59 -26.39 -31.00
CA GLU A 156 -26.96 -26.82 -31.28
C GLU A 156 -27.46 -26.33 -32.65
N LEU A 157 -27.24 -25.06 -32.99
CA LEU A 157 -27.60 -24.50 -34.30
C LEU A 157 -26.82 -25.16 -35.45
N LYS A 158 -25.54 -25.50 -35.24
CA LYS A 158 -24.74 -26.25 -36.24
C LYS A 158 -25.24 -27.68 -36.45
N LEU A 159 -25.75 -28.33 -35.39
CA LEU A 159 -26.35 -29.68 -35.48
C LEU A 159 -27.72 -29.64 -36.16
N SER A 160 -28.56 -28.66 -35.82
CA SER A 160 -29.88 -28.43 -36.43
C SER A 160 -29.79 -28.04 -37.91
N GLY A 161 -28.85 -27.17 -38.28
CA GLY A 161 -28.61 -26.78 -39.68
C GLY A 161 -28.12 -27.91 -40.59
N LYS A 162 -27.58 -29.01 -40.03
CA LYS A 162 -27.24 -30.22 -40.81
C LYS A 162 -28.45 -31.12 -41.08
N GLN A 163 -29.50 -31.06 -40.26
CA GLN A 163 -30.70 -31.87 -40.48
C GLN A 163 -31.60 -31.29 -41.60
N SER A 164 -31.61 -29.98 -41.83
CA SER A 164 -32.45 -29.38 -42.89
C SER A 164 -31.95 -29.66 -44.31
N ILE A 165 -30.67 -30.01 -44.50
CA ILE A 165 -30.10 -30.36 -45.81
C ILE A 165 -30.37 -31.84 -46.16
N ALA A 166 -30.59 -32.69 -45.16
CA ALA A 166 -30.74 -34.14 -45.35
C ALA A 166 -32.18 -34.60 -45.66
N SER A 167 -33.19 -33.74 -45.52
CA SER A 167 -34.61 -34.06 -45.75
C SER A 167 -35.19 -33.41 -47.02
N GLY A 168 -34.34 -32.92 -47.92
CA GLY A 168 -34.70 -32.27 -49.17
C GLY A 168 -34.19 -33.01 -50.42
N THR A 169 -34.57 -34.28 -50.58
CA THR A 169 -34.50 -35.07 -51.83
C THR A 169 -35.57 -36.15 -51.76
#